data_AF-A0A7G9B0Y7-F1
#
_entry.id   AF-A0A7G9B0Y7-F1
#
_cell.length_a   1.000
_cell.length_b   1.000
_cell.length_c   1.000
_cell.angle_alpha   90.00
_cell.angle_beta   90.00
_cell.angle_gamma   90.00
#
_symmetry.space_group_name_H-M   'P 1'
#
loop_
_entity.id
_entity.type
_entity.pdbx_description
1 polymer ?
#
loop_
_entity_poly.entity_id
_entity_poly.type
_entity_poly.pdbx_seq_one_letter_code
_entity_poly.pdbx_strand_id
1 'polypeptide(L)'
;MYKMFISDVFDFLKLNSELEKKNKGTNELDVNRFMMHLLSSGKLFVDFAENQIKTKHRQKFKKFHKLTSQQYDNSFAYRFCYNLRNFSQHVGIPISALHKKQDYVDDEKAIISLWIEKDYLLNSSFNWKKLRNEIEARNDIDAVKLVKSYMEAITILYGEYNKFLLNIHHCNLINLKLSLENFGLVHKKYCIVERTKYNLKYNPANITTRPLLGLADIDAIYMHLSEIGIVKLVNKE
;
A
#
# COMPACT_ATOMS: atom_id res chain seq x y z
N MET A 1 -3.08 4.21 -4.22
CA MET A 1 -3.29 2.86 -3.67
C MET A 1 -2.23 2.46 -2.65
N TYR A 2 -0.93 2.42 -2.99
CA TYR A 2 0.12 2.05 -2.00
C TYR A 2 0.13 2.95 -0.74
N LYS A 3 0.09 4.28 -0.90
CA LYS A 3 0.02 5.21 0.25
C LYS A 3 -1.17 4.96 1.17
N MET A 4 -2.30 4.54 0.61
CA MET A 4 -3.50 4.20 1.38
C MET A 4 -3.29 2.92 2.20
N PHE A 5 -2.70 1.88 1.59
CA PHE A 5 -2.29 0.68 2.31
C PHE A 5 -1.34 0.99 3.47
N ILE A 6 -0.34 1.83 3.24
CA ILE A 6 0.59 2.26 4.29
C ILE A 6 -0.12 3.04 5.41
N SER A 7 -1.09 3.89 5.08
CA SER A 7 -1.92 4.57 6.09
C SER A 7 -2.67 3.57 6.95
N ASP A 8 -3.34 2.58 6.35
CA ASP A 8 -4.11 1.57 7.09
C ASP A 8 -3.20 0.70 7.99
N VAL A 9 -1.97 0.41 7.53
CA VAL A 9 -0.96 -0.26 8.35
C VAL A 9 -0.60 0.58 9.57
N PHE A 10 -0.32 1.87 9.40
CA PHE A 10 0.00 2.75 10.51
C PHE A 10 -1.17 2.91 11.47
N ASP A 11 -2.40 3.02 10.95
CA ASP A 11 -3.60 3.14 11.78
C ASP A 11 -3.82 1.89 12.64
N PHE A 12 -3.62 0.69 12.07
CA PHE A 12 -3.68 -0.57 12.83
C PHE A 12 -2.59 -0.65 13.92
N LEU A 13 -1.34 -0.31 13.59
CA LEU A 13 -0.23 -0.33 14.55
C LEU A 13 -0.40 0.72 15.66
N LYS A 14 -0.92 1.89 15.31
CA LYS A 14 -1.25 2.96 16.26
C LYS A 14 -2.33 2.50 17.23
N LEU A 15 -3.42 1.89 16.73
CA LEU A 15 -4.45 1.31 17.57
C LEU A 15 -3.86 0.33 18.59
N ASN A 16 -3.00 -0.60 18.16
CA ASN A 16 -2.35 -1.53 19.06
C ASN A 16 -1.55 -0.80 20.16
N SER A 17 -0.79 0.23 19.80
CA SER A 17 -0.02 1.02 20.78
C SER A 17 -0.90 1.83 21.75
N GLU A 18 -2.12 2.22 21.33
CA GLU A 18 -3.06 2.92 22.19
C GLU A 18 -3.76 1.96 23.18
N LEU A 19 -4.02 0.73 22.74
CA LEU A 19 -4.54 -0.35 23.60
C LEU A 19 -3.57 -0.69 24.73
N GLU A 20 -2.26 -0.66 24.47
CA GLU A 20 -1.23 -0.87 25.51
C GLU A 20 -1.18 0.26 26.55
N LYS A 21 -1.61 1.49 26.19
CA LYS A 21 -1.50 2.68 27.05
C LYS A 21 -2.77 2.99 27.85
N LYS A 22 -3.92 2.52 27.39
CA LYS A 22 -5.21 2.84 28.02
C LYS A 22 -5.80 1.55 28.59
N ASN A 23 -5.94 1.48 29.91
CA ASN A 23 -6.85 0.55 30.61
C ASN A 23 -8.35 0.77 30.25
N LYS A 24 -8.66 1.39 29.09
CA LYS A 24 -10.04 1.58 28.62
C LYS A 24 -10.49 0.33 27.87
N GLY A 25 -11.76 -0.02 28.05
CA GLY A 25 -12.41 -1.16 27.42
C GLY A 25 -12.04 -1.28 25.95
N THR A 26 -11.44 -2.41 25.61
CA THR A 26 -11.01 -2.70 24.24
C THR A 26 -12.23 -2.99 23.39
N ASN A 27 -12.37 -2.30 22.26
CA ASN A 27 -13.42 -2.58 21.29
C ASN A 27 -12.88 -3.52 20.22
N GLU A 28 -13.17 -4.82 20.36
CA GLU A 28 -12.79 -5.86 19.38
C GLU A 28 -13.30 -5.52 17.96
N LEU A 29 -14.42 -4.80 17.86
CA LEU A 29 -14.98 -4.35 16.59
C LEU A 29 -14.05 -3.35 15.88
N ASP A 30 -13.45 -2.43 16.62
CA ASP A 30 -12.53 -1.45 16.04
C ASP A 30 -11.27 -2.15 15.53
N VAL A 31 -10.68 -3.05 16.33
CA VAL A 31 -9.50 -3.83 15.93
C VAL A 31 -9.75 -4.59 14.63
N ASN A 32 -10.87 -5.31 14.56
CA ASN A 32 -11.23 -6.07 13.36
C ASN A 32 -11.53 -5.16 12.17
N ARG A 33 -12.16 -3.99 12.38
CA ARG A 33 -12.38 -2.99 11.31
C ARG A 33 -11.07 -2.51 10.71
N PHE A 34 -10.11 -2.10 11.54
CA PHE A 34 -8.80 -1.65 11.06
C PHE A 34 -8.05 -2.77 10.32
N MET A 35 -8.08 -4.00 10.85
CA MET A 35 -7.47 -5.15 10.18
C MET A 35 -8.12 -5.42 8.81
N MET A 36 -9.45 -5.39 8.72
CA MET A 36 -10.16 -5.59 7.45
C MET A 36 -9.88 -4.49 6.42
N HIS A 37 -9.75 -3.23 6.84
CA HIS A 37 -9.36 -2.12 5.97
C HIS A 37 -7.96 -2.33 5.40
N LEU A 38 -6.98 -2.64 6.26
CA LEU A 38 -5.60 -2.93 5.89
C LEU A 38 -5.49 -4.10 4.89
N LEU A 39 -6.20 -5.20 5.16
CA LEU A 39 -6.25 -6.35 4.28
C LEU A 39 -6.81 -5.98 2.89
N SER A 40 -7.86 -5.16 2.88
CA SER A 40 -8.54 -4.71 1.66
C SER A 40 -7.69 -3.73 0.84
N SER A 41 -7.03 -2.77 1.48
CA SER A 41 -6.19 -1.79 0.79
C SER A 41 -4.91 -2.40 0.23
N GLY A 42 -4.34 -3.39 0.91
CA GLY A 42 -3.22 -4.17 0.38
C GLY A 42 -3.60 -4.91 -0.91
N LYS A 43 -4.75 -5.60 -0.92
CA LYS A 43 -5.29 -6.24 -2.13
C LYS A 43 -5.58 -5.22 -3.25
N LEU A 44 -6.20 -4.09 -2.91
CA LEU A 44 -6.50 -3.03 -3.86
C LEU A 44 -5.24 -2.46 -4.53
N PHE A 45 -4.15 -2.30 -3.79
CA PHE A 45 -2.87 -1.89 -4.37
C PHE A 45 -2.36 -2.90 -5.41
N VAL A 46 -2.37 -4.19 -5.08
CA VAL A 46 -1.92 -5.27 -5.98
C VAL A 46 -2.76 -5.26 -7.27
N ASP A 47 -4.09 -5.24 -7.14
CA ASP A 47 -5.00 -5.22 -8.28
C ASP A 47 -4.83 -3.98 -9.14
N PHE A 48 -4.66 -2.83 -8.51
CA PHE A 48 -4.39 -1.59 -9.21
C PHE A 48 -3.09 -1.67 -10.03
N ALA A 49 -2.01 -2.18 -9.43
CA ALA A 49 -0.73 -2.33 -10.10
C ALA A 49 -0.83 -3.28 -11.30
N GLU A 50 -1.44 -4.45 -11.12
CA GLU A 50 -1.63 -5.42 -12.20
C GLU A 50 -2.53 -4.86 -13.32
N ASN A 51 -3.65 -4.24 -12.98
CA ASN A 51 -4.57 -3.68 -13.96
C ASN A 51 -3.96 -2.51 -14.73
N GLN A 52 -3.15 -1.67 -14.07
CA GLN A 52 -2.47 -0.58 -14.76
C GLN A 52 -1.53 -1.13 -15.84
N ILE A 53 -0.70 -2.12 -15.50
CA ILE A 53 0.22 -2.74 -16.47
C ILE A 53 -0.54 -3.51 -17.55
N LYS A 54 -1.59 -4.26 -17.18
CA LYS A 54 -2.42 -5.02 -18.13
C LYS A 54 -3.06 -4.11 -19.18
N THR A 55 -3.52 -2.93 -18.76
CA THR A 55 -4.24 -1.97 -19.61
C THR A 55 -3.29 -1.15 -20.46
N LYS A 56 -2.21 -0.60 -19.88
CA LYS A 56 -1.30 0.33 -20.56
C LYS A 56 -0.11 -0.34 -21.24
N HIS A 57 0.26 -1.54 -20.79
CA HIS A 57 1.49 -2.25 -21.19
C HIS A 57 1.24 -3.76 -21.34
N ARG A 58 0.15 -4.13 -22.04
CA ARG A 58 -0.33 -5.52 -22.20
C ARG A 58 0.77 -6.50 -22.62
N GLN A 59 1.66 -6.11 -23.52
CA GLN A 59 2.79 -6.90 -24.01
C GLN A 59 3.85 -7.20 -22.93
N LYS A 60 3.94 -6.36 -21.89
CA LYS A 60 4.84 -6.53 -20.75
C LYS A 60 4.14 -7.17 -19.54
N PHE A 61 2.81 -7.32 -19.56
CA PHE A 61 2.01 -7.84 -18.45
C PHE A 61 2.48 -9.22 -17.98
N LYS A 62 2.78 -10.16 -18.90
CA LYS A 62 3.26 -11.50 -18.52
C LYS A 62 4.53 -11.46 -17.67
N LYS A 63 5.45 -10.53 -17.96
CA LYS A 63 6.68 -10.34 -17.18
C LYS A 63 6.37 -9.77 -15.79
N PHE A 64 5.48 -8.77 -15.73
CA PHE A 64 5.07 -8.18 -14.46
C PHE A 64 4.30 -9.17 -13.57
N HIS A 65 3.36 -9.91 -14.14
CA HIS A 65 2.58 -10.91 -13.42
C HIS A 65 3.44 -12.05 -12.87
N LYS A 66 4.53 -12.41 -13.56
CA LYS A 66 5.52 -13.36 -13.01
C LYS A 66 6.18 -12.79 -11.75
N LEU A 67 6.53 -11.50 -11.72
CA LEU A 67 7.11 -10.85 -10.54
C LEU A 67 6.10 -10.81 -9.39
N THR A 68 4.84 -10.44 -9.66
CA THR A 68 3.80 -10.38 -8.62
C THR A 68 3.51 -11.78 -8.05
N SER A 69 3.41 -12.80 -8.90
CA SER A 69 3.24 -14.20 -8.49
C SER A 69 4.41 -14.67 -7.64
N GLN A 70 5.66 -14.41 -8.04
CA GLN A 70 6.84 -14.78 -7.26
C GLN A 70 6.85 -14.13 -5.87
N GLN A 71 6.47 -12.85 -5.77
CA GLN A 71 6.39 -12.16 -4.49
C GLN A 71 5.30 -12.75 -3.58
N TYR A 72 4.16 -13.14 -4.16
CA TYR A 72 3.11 -13.87 -3.44
C TYR A 72 3.60 -15.25 -2.98
N ASP A 73 4.20 -16.04 -3.86
CA ASP A 73 4.66 -17.40 -3.57
C ASP A 73 5.84 -17.45 -2.59
N ASN A 74 6.62 -16.38 -2.47
CA ASN A 74 7.76 -16.32 -1.55
C ASN A 74 7.42 -15.75 -0.16
N SER A 75 6.24 -15.16 0.04
CA SER A 75 5.86 -14.55 1.32
C SER A 75 4.64 -15.22 1.94
N PHE A 76 4.86 -15.93 3.06
CA PHE A 76 3.76 -16.48 3.86
C PHE A 76 2.78 -15.38 4.27
N ALA A 77 3.28 -14.25 4.80
CA ALA A 77 2.42 -13.16 5.28
C ALA A 77 1.53 -12.60 4.15
N TYR A 78 2.07 -12.48 2.93
CA TYR A 78 1.27 -12.05 1.78
C TYR A 78 0.18 -13.07 1.43
N ARG A 79 0.53 -14.34 1.26
CA ARG A 79 -0.49 -15.37 0.95
C ARG A 79 -1.53 -15.47 2.05
N PHE A 80 -1.09 -15.46 3.29
CA PHE A 80 -1.94 -15.56 4.46
C PHE A 80 -2.89 -14.36 4.54
N CYS A 81 -2.40 -13.12 4.48
CA CYS A 81 -3.25 -11.93 4.48
C CYS A 81 -4.23 -11.89 3.31
N TYR A 82 -3.82 -12.34 2.12
CA TYR A 82 -4.74 -12.45 0.98
C TYR A 82 -5.91 -13.41 1.27
N ASN A 83 -5.62 -14.58 1.86
CA ASN A 83 -6.65 -15.55 2.19
C ASN A 83 -7.45 -15.16 3.43
N LEU A 84 -6.82 -14.54 4.43
CA LEU A 84 -7.46 -13.97 5.61
C LEU A 84 -8.46 -12.88 5.23
N ARG A 85 -8.14 -12.06 4.23
CA ARG A 85 -9.08 -11.09 3.65
C ARG A 85 -10.33 -11.79 3.12
N ASN A 86 -10.16 -12.87 2.36
CA ASN A 86 -11.30 -13.60 1.79
C ASN A 86 -12.09 -14.33 2.86
N PHE A 87 -11.42 -14.91 3.86
CA PHE A 87 -12.04 -15.46 5.06
C PHE A 87 -12.89 -14.39 5.76
N SER A 88 -12.34 -13.19 5.94
CA SER A 88 -13.00 -12.09 6.65
C SER A 88 -14.23 -11.53 5.93
N GLN A 89 -14.34 -11.77 4.62
CA GLN A 89 -15.48 -11.33 3.83
C GLN A 89 -16.62 -12.33 3.76
N HIS A 90 -16.34 -13.61 4.02
CA HIS A 90 -17.28 -14.68 3.72
C HIS A 90 -17.59 -15.56 4.92
N VAL A 91 -16.75 -15.57 5.95
CA VAL A 91 -16.81 -16.58 7.02
C VAL A 91 -16.72 -15.99 8.42
N GLY A 92 -15.69 -15.19 8.72
CA GLY A 92 -15.42 -14.76 10.10
C GLY A 92 -14.77 -13.39 10.20
N ILE A 93 -14.22 -13.07 11.39
CA ILE A 93 -13.45 -11.84 11.64
C ILE A 93 -11.96 -12.19 11.76
N PRO A 94 -11.03 -11.30 11.35
CA PRO A 94 -9.62 -11.66 11.25
C PRO A 94 -8.90 -11.85 12.59
N ILE A 95 -9.20 -11.04 13.60
CA ILE A 95 -8.61 -11.12 14.95
C ILE A 95 -9.58 -11.87 15.84
N SER A 96 -9.18 -13.04 16.33
CA SER A 96 -10.05 -13.95 17.08
C SER A 96 -9.85 -13.87 18.60
N ALA A 97 -8.69 -13.40 19.06
CA ALA A 97 -8.40 -13.29 20.48
C ALA A 97 -7.61 -12.03 20.84
N LEU A 98 -7.94 -11.48 22.02
CA LEU A 98 -7.18 -10.44 22.69
C LEU A 98 -6.66 -10.97 24.02
N HIS A 99 -5.36 -11.14 24.12
CA HIS A 99 -4.71 -11.59 25.34
C HIS A 99 -4.22 -10.39 26.14
N LYS A 100 -4.81 -10.18 27.31
CA LYS A 100 -4.35 -9.18 28.28
C LYS A 100 -3.34 -9.84 29.22
N LYS A 101 -2.09 -9.38 29.20
CA LYS A 101 -1.09 -9.68 30.23
C LYS A 101 -0.90 -8.45 31.10
N GLN A 102 -0.93 -8.63 32.40
CA GLN A 102 -0.61 -7.56 33.35
C GLN A 102 0.92 -7.49 33.47
N ASP A 103 1.48 -6.29 33.30
CA ASP A 103 2.91 -6.08 33.54
C ASP A 103 3.12 -6.01 35.06
N TYR A 104 3.89 -6.96 35.62
CA TYR A 104 4.12 -7.02 37.07
C TYR A 104 5.07 -5.91 37.57
N VAL A 105 5.64 -5.11 36.66
CA VAL A 105 6.58 -4.02 36.98
C VAL A 105 5.90 -2.65 37.01
N ASP A 106 4.75 -2.50 36.34
CA ASP A 106 3.98 -1.26 36.25
C ASP A 106 2.48 -1.59 36.25
N ASP A 107 1.85 -1.48 37.43
CA ASP A 107 0.43 -1.83 37.66
C ASP A 107 -0.55 -1.07 36.75
N GLU A 108 -0.11 0.03 36.12
CA GLU A 108 -0.92 0.82 35.19
C GLU A 108 -0.84 0.33 33.74
N LYS A 109 0.13 -0.53 33.39
CA LYS A 109 0.39 -0.96 32.01
C LYS A 109 -0.08 -2.38 31.74
N ALA A 110 -1.20 -2.51 31.04
CA ALA A 110 -1.64 -3.79 30.51
C ALA A 110 -1.10 -4.01 29.09
N ILE A 111 -0.37 -5.10 28.89
CA ILE A 111 0.08 -5.52 27.55
C ILE A 111 -1.09 -6.26 26.89
N ILE A 112 -1.71 -5.63 25.90
CA ILE A 112 -2.74 -6.27 25.07
C ILE A 112 -2.07 -6.82 23.81
N SER A 113 -2.17 -8.13 23.60
CA SER A 113 -1.67 -8.80 22.41
C SER A 113 -2.83 -9.27 21.54
N LEU A 114 -2.75 -8.96 20.25
CA LEU A 114 -3.75 -9.34 19.25
C LEU A 114 -3.35 -10.64 18.56
N TRP A 115 -4.23 -11.64 18.61
CA TRP A 115 -3.95 -12.98 18.11
C TRP A 115 -5.00 -13.45 17.10
N ILE A 116 -4.52 -14.28 16.18
CA ILE A 116 -5.35 -15.04 15.25
C ILE A 116 -5.14 -16.50 15.58
N GLU A 117 -6.15 -17.11 16.18
CA GLU A 117 -6.09 -18.49 16.66
C GLU A 117 -6.18 -19.45 15.49
N LYS A 118 -5.24 -20.39 15.46
CA LYS A 118 -5.17 -21.40 14.40
C LYS A 118 -6.47 -22.21 14.32
N ASP A 119 -6.96 -22.64 15.46
CA ASP A 119 -8.12 -23.54 15.53
C ASP A 119 -9.40 -22.81 15.10
N TYR A 120 -9.52 -21.51 15.38
CA TYR A 120 -10.60 -20.67 14.86
C TYR A 120 -10.63 -20.66 13.32
N LEU A 121 -9.46 -20.54 12.69
CA LEU A 121 -9.35 -20.55 11.23
C LEU A 121 -9.63 -21.94 10.62
N LEU A 122 -9.06 -22.99 11.21
CA LEU A 122 -9.07 -24.35 10.65
C LEU A 122 -10.39 -25.10 10.88
N ASN A 123 -11.14 -24.74 11.92
CA ASN A 123 -12.47 -25.29 12.22
C ASN A 123 -13.61 -24.52 11.52
N SER A 124 -13.28 -23.52 10.71
CA SER A 124 -14.24 -22.79 9.90
C SER A 124 -14.57 -23.50 8.58
N SER A 125 -15.61 -23.03 7.89
CA SER A 125 -15.98 -23.53 6.55
C SER A 125 -15.06 -23.02 5.42
N PHE A 126 -14.07 -22.18 5.72
CA PHE A 126 -13.21 -21.58 4.70
C PHE A 126 -12.17 -22.56 4.15
N ASN A 127 -12.09 -22.65 2.83
CA ASN A 127 -11.10 -23.49 2.16
C ASN A 127 -9.75 -22.77 2.01
N TRP A 128 -8.83 -23.04 2.95
CA TRP A 128 -7.45 -22.53 2.94
C TRP A 128 -6.53 -23.13 1.87
N LYS A 129 -6.99 -24.14 1.11
CA LYS A 129 -6.23 -24.80 0.03
C LYS A 129 -4.81 -25.17 0.51
N LYS A 130 -3.78 -24.77 -0.25
CA LYS A 130 -2.36 -25.05 0.04
C LYS A 130 -1.87 -24.42 1.35
N LEU A 131 -2.49 -23.32 1.82
CA LEU A 131 -2.09 -22.69 3.08
C LEU A 131 -2.51 -23.48 4.31
N ARG A 132 -3.45 -24.44 4.18
CA ARG A 132 -3.91 -25.22 5.33
C ARG A 132 -2.74 -25.86 6.09
N ASN A 133 -1.86 -26.56 5.37
CA ASN A 133 -0.70 -27.23 5.96
C ASN A 133 0.28 -26.22 6.58
N GLU A 134 0.45 -25.05 5.98
CA GLU A 134 1.31 -23.98 6.53
C GLU A 134 0.74 -23.38 7.82
N ILE A 135 -0.60 -23.31 7.95
CA ILE A 135 -1.30 -22.85 9.15
C ILE A 135 -1.23 -23.94 10.24
N GLU A 136 -1.48 -25.20 9.88
CA GLU A 136 -1.40 -26.35 10.80
C GLU A 136 -0.02 -26.49 11.46
N ALA A 137 1.05 -26.22 10.72
CA ALA A 137 2.44 -26.28 11.19
C ALA A 137 2.86 -25.10 12.08
N ARG A 138 1.99 -24.12 12.32
CA ARG A 138 2.28 -22.93 13.13
C ARG A 138 1.51 -22.94 14.45
N ASN A 139 1.99 -22.15 15.40
CA ASN A 139 1.18 -21.73 16.54
C ASN A 139 0.23 -20.60 16.10
N ASP A 140 -0.56 -20.10 17.05
CA ASP A 140 -1.37 -18.90 16.84
C ASP A 140 -0.53 -17.75 16.31
N ILE A 141 -1.16 -16.92 15.47
CA ILE A 141 -0.47 -15.90 14.70
C ILE A 141 -0.62 -14.57 15.42
N ASP A 142 0.53 -14.00 15.79
CA ASP A 142 0.65 -12.64 16.31
C ASP A 142 0.32 -11.63 15.19
N ALA A 143 -0.78 -10.89 15.36
CA ALA A 143 -1.31 -10.02 14.32
C ALA A 143 -0.38 -8.84 14.01
N VAL A 144 0.34 -8.32 15.00
CA VAL A 144 1.27 -7.20 14.81
C VAL A 144 2.48 -7.65 14.00
N LYS A 145 3.04 -8.83 14.32
CA LYS A 145 4.13 -9.42 13.53
C LYS A 145 3.68 -9.72 12.10
N LEU A 146 2.48 -10.30 11.93
CA LEU A 146 1.91 -10.57 10.62
C LEU A 146 1.78 -9.30 9.78
N VAL A 147 1.23 -8.22 10.35
CA VAL A 147 1.05 -6.93 9.66
C VAL A 147 2.39 -6.34 9.22
N LYS A 148 3.42 -6.40 10.06
CA LYS A 148 4.77 -5.93 9.68
C LYS A 148 5.34 -6.74 8.51
N SER A 149 5.30 -8.07 8.59
CA SER A 149 5.76 -8.92 7.48
C SER A 149 4.94 -8.76 6.20
N TYR A 150 3.64 -8.47 6.32
CA TYR A 150 2.80 -8.17 5.17
C TYR A 150 3.15 -6.81 4.55
N MET A 151 3.36 -5.78 5.38
CA MET A 151 3.83 -4.46 4.95
C MET A 151 5.16 -4.59 4.19
N GLU A 152 6.13 -5.34 4.72
CA GLU A 152 7.41 -5.62 4.05
C GLU A 152 7.19 -6.27 2.67
N ALA A 153 6.36 -7.32 2.60
CA ALA A 153 6.10 -8.02 1.35
C ALA A 153 5.46 -7.12 0.28
N ILE A 154 4.52 -6.26 0.67
CA ILE A 154 3.87 -5.31 -0.24
C ILE A 154 4.79 -4.13 -0.58
N THR A 155 5.69 -3.72 0.32
CA THR A 155 6.71 -2.69 0.07
C THR A 155 7.70 -3.15 -0.99
N ILE A 156 8.16 -4.41 -0.91
CA ILE A 156 9.00 -5.02 -1.95
C ILE A 156 8.28 -5.00 -3.30
N LEU A 157 7.02 -5.43 -3.34
CA LEU A 157 6.21 -5.40 -4.56
C LEU A 157 6.08 -3.97 -5.12
N TYR A 158 5.90 -2.97 -4.25
CA TYR A 158 5.86 -1.57 -4.64
C TYR A 158 7.18 -1.10 -5.25
N GLY A 159 8.32 -1.47 -4.67
CA GLY A 159 9.64 -1.22 -5.24
C GLY A 159 9.78 -1.83 -6.64
N GLU A 160 9.45 -3.11 -6.79
CA GLU A 160 9.51 -3.82 -8.08
C GLU A 160 8.58 -3.22 -9.13
N TYR A 161 7.38 -2.79 -8.74
CA TYR A 161 6.45 -2.07 -9.61
C TYR A 161 7.02 -0.74 -10.11
N ASN A 162 7.64 0.07 -9.24
CA ASN A 162 8.26 1.33 -9.65
C ASN A 162 9.49 1.11 -10.54
N LYS A 163 10.34 0.12 -10.23
CA LYS A 163 11.46 -0.27 -11.09
C LYS A 163 10.97 -0.70 -12.47
N PHE A 164 9.89 -1.46 -12.52
CA PHE A 164 9.29 -1.93 -13.77
C PHE A 164 8.78 -0.76 -14.62
N LEU A 165 8.07 0.20 -14.02
CA LEU A 165 7.62 1.41 -14.70
C LEU A 165 8.78 2.29 -15.17
N LEU A 166 9.80 2.48 -14.34
CA LEU A 166 11.00 3.22 -14.72
C LEU A 166 11.63 2.57 -15.96
N ASN A 167 11.84 1.25 -15.96
CA ASN A 167 12.39 0.54 -17.11
C ASN A 167 11.58 0.70 -18.40
N ILE A 168 10.27 0.92 -18.32
CA ILE A 168 9.42 1.18 -19.48
C ILE A 168 9.55 2.62 -19.97
N HIS A 169 9.61 3.59 -19.04
CA HIS A 169 9.42 5.00 -19.34
C HIS A 169 10.69 5.84 -19.30
N HIS A 170 11.82 5.30 -18.83
CA HIS A 170 13.03 6.07 -18.55
C HIS A 170 13.55 6.86 -19.76
N CYS A 171 13.73 6.20 -20.92
CA CYS A 171 14.19 6.88 -22.14
C CYS A 171 13.23 7.98 -22.58
N ASN A 172 11.92 7.72 -22.49
CA ASN A 172 10.91 8.72 -22.85
C ASN A 172 10.94 9.92 -21.89
N LEU A 173 11.11 9.68 -20.58
CA LEU A 173 11.23 10.74 -19.57
C LEU A 173 12.48 11.60 -19.80
N ILE A 174 13.62 11.00 -20.13
CA ILE A 174 14.85 11.74 -20.46
C ILE A 174 14.64 12.60 -21.72
N ASN A 175 14.09 12.01 -22.78
CA ASN A 175 13.86 12.72 -24.03
C ASN A 175 12.86 13.88 -23.86
N LEU A 176 11.81 13.67 -23.07
CA LEU A 176 10.87 14.74 -22.71
C LEU A 176 11.55 15.85 -21.91
N LYS A 177 12.37 15.49 -20.92
CA LYS A 177 13.15 16.47 -20.13
C LYS A 177 14.04 17.33 -21.04
N LEU A 178 14.84 16.70 -21.90
CA LEU A 178 15.71 17.41 -22.86
C LEU A 178 14.90 18.29 -23.82
N SER A 179 13.78 17.80 -24.33
CA SER A 179 12.93 18.59 -25.21
C SER A 179 12.38 19.83 -24.52
N LEU A 180 11.90 19.71 -23.28
CA LEU A 180 11.36 20.83 -22.51
C LEU A 180 12.45 21.84 -22.12
N GLU A 181 13.66 21.38 -21.80
CA GLU A 181 14.83 22.23 -21.57
C GLU A 181 15.21 23.02 -22.83
N ASN A 182 15.19 22.38 -24.00
CA ASN A 182 15.45 23.03 -25.29
C ASN A 182 14.40 24.10 -25.65
N PHE A 183 13.17 23.97 -25.14
CA PHE A 183 12.15 25.01 -25.25
C PHE A 183 12.38 26.21 -24.31
N GLY A 184 13.42 26.18 -23.48
CA GLY A 184 13.71 27.24 -22.51
C GLY A 184 12.75 27.27 -21.33
N LEU A 185 12.04 26.16 -21.06
CA LEU A 185 11.15 26.07 -19.91
C LEU A 185 11.96 25.97 -18.61
N VAL A 186 11.54 26.71 -17.60
CA VAL A 186 12.12 26.68 -16.25
C VAL A 186 11.51 25.54 -15.43
N HIS A 187 12.23 25.11 -14.39
CA HIS A 187 11.78 24.05 -13.48
C HIS A 187 10.71 24.58 -12.51
N LYS A 188 9.53 24.93 -13.05
CA LYS A 188 8.35 25.39 -12.30
C LYS A 188 7.11 24.60 -12.71
N LYS A 189 6.08 24.66 -11.86
CA LYS A 189 4.76 24.13 -12.20
C LYS A 189 4.06 25.08 -13.17
N TYR A 190 3.52 24.52 -14.23
CA TYR A 190 2.80 25.26 -15.25
C TYR A 190 1.30 25.01 -15.13
N CYS A 191 0.49 25.97 -15.57
CA CYS A 191 -0.97 25.85 -15.58
C CYS A 191 -1.50 26.40 -16.90
N ILE A 192 -2.47 25.72 -17.48
CA ILE A 192 -3.32 26.29 -18.54
C ILE A 192 -4.44 27.07 -17.86
N VAL A 193 -4.63 28.31 -18.31
CA VAL A 193 -5.72 29.17 -17.88
C VAL A 193 -6.78 29.16 -18.98
N GLU A 194 -7.94 28.57 -18.69
CA GLU A 194 -9.06 28.47 -19.62
C GLU A 194 -10.15 29.49 -19.25
N ARG A 195 -10.63 30.23 -20.26
CA ARG A 195 -11.84 31.06 -20.18
C ARG A 195 -12.76 30.74 -21.35
N THR A 196 -14.04 30.55 -21.06
CA THR A 196 -15.06 30.44 -22.11
C THR A 196 -15.33 31.81 -22.72
N LYS A 197 -15.79 31.85 -23.99
CA LYS A 197 -16.24 33.10 -24.62
C LYS A 197 -17.35 33.79 -23.81
N TYR A 198 -18.24 33.00 -23.20
CA TYR A 198 -19.28 33.50 -22.30
C TYR A 198 -18.67 34.21 -21.07
N ASN A 199 -17.74 33.55 -20.36
CA ASN A 199 -17.10 34.14 -19.18
C ASN A 199 -16.28 35.38 -19.56
N LEU A 200 -15.59 35.38 -20.70
CA LEU A 200 -14.87 36.57 -21.18
C LEU A 200 -15.78 37.80 -21.31
N LYS A 201 -17.05 37.62 -21.70
CA LYS A 201 -18.00 38.71 -21.91
C LYS A 201 -18.83 39.06 -20.68
N TYR A 202 -19.25 38.06 -19.90
CA TYR A 202 -20.26 38.23 -18.86
C TYR A 202 -19.74 37.97 -17.43
N ASN A 203 -18.62 37.25 -17.27
CA ASN A 203 -18.02 37.01 -15.96
C ASN A 203 -16.49 36.83 -16.07
N PRO A 204 -15.74 37.91 -16.37
CA PRO A 204 -14.33 37.83 -16.74
C PRO A 204 -13.39 37.37 -15.62
N ALA A 205 -13.85 37.45 -14.36
CA ALA A 205 -13.16 36.93 -13.19
C ALA A 205 -13.27 35.40 -13.05
N ASN A 206 -14.24 34.76 -13.71
CA ASN A 206 -14.44 33.31 -13.65
C ASN A 206 -13.46 32.58 -14.57
N ILE A 207 -12.40 32.07 -13.95
CA ILE A 207 -11.26 31.42 -14.59
C ILE A 207 -11.16 29.98 -14.11
N THR A 208 -10.96 29.07 -15.06
CA THR A 208 -10.60 27.67 -14.76
C THR A 208 -9.11 27.47 -15.02
N THR A 209 -8.43 26.84 -14.06
CA THR A 209 -7.00 26.51 -14.20
C THR A 209 -6.83 25.00 -14.23
N ARG A 210 -5.95 24.52 -15.12
CA ARG A 210 -5.59 23.11 -15.24
C ARG A 210 -4.08 22.98 -15.13
N PRO A 211 -3.55 22.13 -14.24
CA PRO A 211 -2.11 21.92 -14.15
C PRO A 211 -1.58 21.31 -15.45
N LEU A 212 -0.44 21.80 -15.91
CA LEU A 212 0.30 21.25 -17.03
C LEU A 212 1.54 20.53 -16.48
N LEU A 213 1.69 19.27 -16.87
CA LEU A 213 2.87 18.48 -16.51
C LEU A 213 4.11 19.05 -17.22
N GLY A 214 5.15 19.35 -16.47
CA GLY A 214 6.39 19.93 -16.98
C GLY A 214 7.65 19.35 -16.34
N LEU A 215 8.77 20.07 -16.43
CA LEU A 215 10.07 19.65 -15.90
C LEU A 215 10.00 19.30 -14.40
N ALA A 216 9.33 20.14 -13.61
CA ALA A 216 9.17 19.93 -12.17
C ALA A 216 8.44 18.61 -11.84
N ASP A 217 7.52 18.14 -12.69
CA ASP A 217 6.80 16.88 -12.47
C ASP A 217 7.67 15.67 -12.83
N ILE A 218 8.52 15.79 -13.86
CA ILE A 218 9.52 14.77 -14.20
C ILE A 218 10.53 14.65 -13.04
N ASP A 219 11.04 15.77 -12.53
CA ASP A 219 11.96 15.76 -11.40
C ASP A 219 11.32 15.18 -10.14
N ALA A 220 10.04 15.50 -9.87
CA ALA A 220 9.31 14.91 -8.76
C ALA A 220 9.22 13.38 -8.85
N ILE A 221 9.11 12.81 -10.06
CA ILE A 221 9.18 11.35 -10.25
C ILE A 221 10.55 10.82 -9.81
N TYR A 222 11.65 11.44 -10.27
CA TYR A 222 12.99 10.97 -9.92
C TYR A 222 13.33 11.19 -8.44
N MET A 223 12.87 12.29 -7.82
CA MET A 223 12.97 12.53 -6.38
C MET A 223 12.29 11.40 -5.59
N HIS A 224 11.03 11.11 -5.93
CA HIS A 224 10.29 10.01 -5.30
C HIS A 224 11.00 8.66 -5.48
N LEU A 225 11.50 8.37 -6.69
CA LEU A 225 12.28 7.15 -6.95
C LEU A 225 13.60 7.09 -6.17
N SER A 226 14.20 8.25 -5.88
CA SER A 226 15.42 8.35 -5.07
C SER A 226 15.13 8.10 -3.60
N GLU A 227 14.02 8.66 -3.07
CA GLU A 227 13.57 8.45 -1.69
C GLU A 227 13.35 6.97 -1.37
N ILE A 228 12.85 6.20 -2.36
CA ILE A 228 12.65 4.75 -2.22
C ILE A 228 13.85 3.91 -2.70
N GLY A 229 15.00 4.56 -2.94
CA GLY A 229 16.28 3.88 -3.23
C GLY A 229 16.39 3.22 -4.60
N ILE A 230 15.55 3.58 -5.57
CA ILE A 230 15.58 3.01 -6.94
C ILE A 230 16.59 3.73 -7.83
N VAL A 231 16.73 5.05 -7.68
CA VAL A 231 17.69 5.86 -8.43
C VAL A 231 18.61 6.62 -7.48
N LYS A 232 19.79 6.99 -7.96
CA LYS A 232 20.69 7.93 -7.27
C LYS A 232 20.68 9.23 -8.04
N LEU A 233 20.27 10.31 -7.39
CA LEU A 233 20.39 11.66 -7.95
C LEU A 233 21.84 12.13 -7.76
N VAL A 234 22.53 12.35 -8.87
CA VAL A 234 23.81 13.06 -8.85
C VAL A 234 23.44 14.53 -9.03
N ASN A 235 23.54 15.32 -7.97
CA ASN A 235 23.50 16.76 -8.11
C ASN A 235 24.72 17.13 -8.97
N LYS A 236 24.49 17.66 -10.17
CA LYS A 236 25.55 18.36 -10.90
C LYS A 236 25.81 19.64 -10.11
N GLU A 237 26.94 19.66 -9.40
CA GLU A 237 27.57 20.89 -8.90
C GLU A 237 27.85 21.86 -10.05
#